data_AF-A0A833QU56-F1
#
_entry.id   AF-A0A833QU56-F1
#
_cell.length_a   1.000
_cell.length_b   1.000
_cell.length_c   1.000
_cell.angle_alpha   90.00
_cell.angle_beta   90.00
_cell.angle_gamma   90.00
#
_symmetry.space_group_name_H-M   'P 1'
#
loop_
_entity.id
_entity.type
_entity.pdbx_description
1 polymer ?
#
loop_
_entity_poly.entity_id
_entity_poly.type
_entity_poly.pdbx_seq_one_letter_code
_entity_poly.pdbx_strand_id
1 'polypeptide(L)'
;MWATTTCFSITSATTSPRSDVSSQRRFLPRPCAAAARSSPLRSTDNSYLSYGKRSLVLSTVLSLVLAHVPIANASEPNELLVIQNGVKSVLSKAKAAGILRLVFHDAGTFDLDSKSGGMNGSIIYELDRPENAGLSKSVKVLEKAKREIENIQKVSWADLIAVAGAEAVSLCGGPTIPIRIGRVDSSIPDAPGKLPEETLDASALKRCFQNKGFSTQELVVLSGAHTIGNKGFKDPFVFDNSYFKMLLEKPWTSASGMSNMIGLPSDRALVEDDECLRWINTYAGDQLKFFDDFKDAYIKLVNTGASWQSS
;
A
#
# COMPACT_ATOMS: atom_id res chain seq x y z
N MET A 1 13.47 -4.71 -1.43
CA MET A 1 12.26 -4.14 -0.83
C MET A 1 12.60 -3.50 0.50
N TRP A 2 13.41 -4.17 1.31
CA TRP A 2 13.88 -3.67 2.61
C TRP A 2 15.19 -2.91 2.56
N ALA A 3 15.83 -2.84 1.39
CA ALA A 3 17.14 -2.27 1.26
C ALA A 3 17.28 -1.41 0.00
N THR A 4 17.98 -0.29 0.14
CA THR A 4 18.18 0.71 -0.90
C THR A 4 19.41 0.35 -1.74
N THR A 5 19.28 0.43 -3.05
CA THR A 5 20.44 0.29 -3.95
C THR A 5 21.19 1.61 -3.97
N THR A 6 22.46 1.61 -3.55
CA THR A 6 23.35 2.76 -3.71
C THR A 6 23.62 2.94 -5.20
N CYS A 7 22.97 3.90 -5.86
CA CYS A 7 23.39 4.32 -7.19
C CYS A 7 24.76 5.00 -7.05
N PHE A 8 25.84 4.28 -7.39
CA PHE A 8 27.11 4.93 -7.69
C PHE A 8 26.90 5.84 -8.91
N SER A 9 26.75 7.14 -8.68
CA SER A 9 26.91 8.14 -9.73
C SER A 9 28.37 8.11 -10.17
N ILE A 10 28.67 7.34 -11.21
CA ILE A 10 29.93 7.45 -11.94
C ILE A 10 29.90 8.83 -12.64
N THR A 11 30.50 9.84 -12.02
CA THR A 11 30.85 11.07 -12.71
C THR A 11 32.02 10.79 -13.64
N SER A 12 31.74 10.25 -14.81
CA SER A 12 32.68 10.27 -15.94
C SER A 12 32.43 11.52 -16.76
N ALA A 13 33.29 12.53 -16.57
CA ALA A 13 33.44 13.64 -17.47
C ALA A 13 34.04 13.14 -18.79
N THR A 14 33.36 13.36 -19.92
CA THR A 14 33.98 13.61 -21.24
C THR A 14 32.93 13.93 -22.30
N THR A 15 32.94 15.20 -22.73
CA THR A 15 32.89 15.69 -24.13
C THR A 15 31.89 15.07 -25.13
N SER A 16 30.90 15.89 -25.52
CA SER A 16 30.09 15.75 -26.74
C SER A 16 30.94 15.77 -28.03
N PRO A 17 30.38 15.28 -29.16
CA PRO A 17 29.82 16.24 -30.12
C PRO A 17 28.46 15.83 -30.75
N ARG A 18 27.81 16.88 -31.27
CA ARG A 18 26.52 16.93 -31.98
C ARG A 18 26.45 16.07 -33.25
N SER A 19 25.25 15.59 -33.56
CA SER A 19 24.67 15.65 -34.91
C SER A 19 23.13 15.64 -34.87
N ASP A 20 22.58 16.21 -35.94
CA ASP A 20 21.27 16.83 -36.11
C ASP A 20 20.25 15.88 -36.78
N VAL A 21 18.98 16.30 -36.84
CA VAL A 21 17.92 16.02 -37.85
C VAL A 21 16.51 15.75 -37.27
N SER A 22 15.59 16.45 -37.94
CA SER A 22 14.22 16.88 -37.65
C SER A 22 13.07 15.97 -38.13
N SER A 23 11.85 16.34 -37.67
CA SER A 23 10.54 16.33 -38.39
C SER A 23 9.78 14.98 -38.42
N GLN A 24 8.43 14.86 -38.34
CA GLN A 24 7.28 15.78 -38.42
C GLN A 24 6.00 15.08 -37.88
N ARG A 25 5.02 15.88 -37.42
CA ARG A 25 3.62 15.51 -37.12
C ARG A 25 2.80 15.24 -38.39
N ARG A 26 1.69 14.49 -38.28
CA ARG A 26 0.44 14.77 -39.02
C ARG A 26 -0.82 14.26 -38.32
N PHE A 27 -1.89 15.05 -38.44
CA PHE A 27 -3.19 15.01 -37.77
C PHE A 27 -4.32 14.61 -38.77
N LEU A 28 -5.32 13.87 -38.26
CA LEU A 28 -6.79 13.87 -38.61
C LEU A 28 -7.28 13.40 -40.00
N PRO A 29 -8.61 13.15 -40.25
CA PRO A 29 -9.83 13.36 -39.42
C PRO A 29 -10.91 12.22 -39.40
N ARG A 30 -11.98 12.47 -38.61
CA ARG A 30 -13.32 11.82 -38.54
C ARG A 30 -14.18 11.95 -39.83
N PRO A 31 -15.32 11.26 -39.94
CA PRO A 31 -16.67 11.87 -39.75
C PRO A 31 -17.71 10.88 -39.15
N CYS A 32 -19.01 11.12 -38.93
CA CYS A 32 -19.92 12.22 -38.53
C CYS A 32 -21.35 11.62 -38.50
N ALA A 33 -22.35 12.37 -38.01
CA ALA A 33 -23.81 12.27 -38.23
C ALA A 33 -24.62 11.28 -37.34
N ALA A 34 -25.84 11.57 -36.89
CA ALA A 34 -26.69 12.77 -36.93
C ALA A 34 -27.97 12.55 -36.06
N ALA A 35 -28.62 13.69 -35.71
CA ALA A 35 -30.09 13.92 -35.66
C ALA A 35 -30.95 13.16 -34.61
N ALA A 36 -32.05 13.68 -34.06
CA ALA A 36 -32.72 15.00 -34.06
C ALA A 36 -33.95 14.94 -33.13
N ARG A 37 -34.34 16.10 -32.54
CA ARG A 37 -35.71 16.66 -32.37
C ARG A 37 -36.80 15.84 -31.63
N SER A 38 -37.85 16.36 -30.97
CA SER A 38 -38.22 17.62 -30.29
C SER A 38 -39.73 17.49 -29.92
N SER A 39 -40.11 17.57 -28.62
CA SER A 39 -41.38 18.10 -28.03
C SER A 39 -42.75 17.57 -28.55
N PRO A 40 -43.95 17.91 -27.99
CA PRO A 40 -44.29 18.82 -26.88
C PRO A 40 -45.37 18.32 -25.86
N LEU A 41 -45.67 19.24 -24.93
CA LEU A 41 -46.66 19.28 -23.83
C LEU A 41 -48.09 18.81 -24.12
N ARG A 42 -48.81 18.40 -23.05
CA ARG A 42 -50.14 18.98 -22.73
C ARG A 42 -50.58 18.75 -21.27
N SER A 43 -51.15 19.80 -20.66
CA SER A 43 -51.85 19.80 -19.38
C SER A 43 -53.31 19.36 -19.53
N THR A 44 -53.97 19.00 -18.43
CA THR A 44 -55.11 19.77 -17.86
C THR A 44 -55.70 19.06 -16.63
N ASP A 45 -56.05 19.90 -15.66
CA ASP A 45 -56.87 19.61 -14.47
C ASP A 45 -58.28 19.11 -14.85
N ASN A 46 -58.95 18.35 -13.97
CA ASN A 46 -60.07 18.87 -13.17
C ASN A 46 -60.66 17.81 -12.22
N SER A 47 -61.59 18.29 -11.41
CA SER A 47 -61.85 17.94 -10.03
C SER A 47 -63.32 17.52 -9.80
N TYR A 48 -63.59 17.12 -8.54
CA TYR A 48 -64.89 16.99 -7.85
C TYR A 48 -65.72 15.71 -8.05
N LEU A 49 -65.98 15.01 -6.94
CA LEU A 49 -67.32 15.02 -6.34
C LEU A 49 -67.30 14.66 -4.85
N SER A 50 -67.94 15.55 -4.08
CA SER A 50 -68.31 15.44 -2.67
C SER A 50 -69.49 14.48 -2.48
N TYR A 51 -69.55 13.77 -1.34
CA TYR A 51 -70.80 13.56 -0.60
C TYR A 51 -70.48 13.28 0.88
N GLY A 52 -70.94 14.17 1.75
CA GLY A 52 -70.77 14.07 3.20
C GLY A 52 -71.82 13.20 3.88
N LYS A 53 -71.54 12.81 5.13
CA LYS A 53 -72.53 12.66 6.21
C LYS A 53 -71.80 12.67 7.55
N ARG A 54 -72.30 13.51 8.46
CA ARG A 54 -71.78 13.78 9.80
C ARG A 54 -71.98 12.56 10.70
N SER A 55 -70.98 12.24 11.51
CA SER A 55 -71.20 11.56 12.79
C SER A 55 -70.16 12.02 13.81
N LEU A 56 -70.67 12.44 14.96
CA LEU A 56 -69.93 12.92 16.13
C LEU A 56 -69.36 11.69 16.85
N VAL A 57 -68.04 11.52 16.90
CA VAL A 57 -67.42 10.47 17.73
C VAL A 57 -66.28 11.06 18.55
N LEU A 58 -66.40 10.81 19.85
CA LEU A 58 -65.58 11.18 21.00
C LEU A 58 -64.07 11.06 20.73
N SER A 59 -63.34 12.17 20.87
CA SER A 59 -61.88 12.21 20.79
C SER A 59 -61.26 11.62 22.06
N THR A 60 -60.94 10.32 22.03
CA THR A 60 -59.92 9.76 22.93
C THR A 60 -58.58 9.95 22.25
N VAL A 61 -57.81 10.94 22.71
CA VAL A 61 -56.42 11.13 22.27
C VAL A 61 -55.59 10.02 22.91
N LEU A 62 -55.59 8.84 22.28
CA LEU A 62 -54.60 7.82 22.57
C LEU A 62 -53.29 8.37 22.02
N SER A 63 -52.46 8.93 22.90
CA SER A 63 -51.08 9.29 22.58
C SER A 63 -50.37 8.04 22.08
N LEU A 64 -50.37 7.87 20.75
CA LEU A 64 -49.47 6.95 20.08
C LEU A 64 -48.08 7.57 20.30
N VAL A 65 -47.44 7.18 21.40
CA VAL A 65 -46.00 7.31 21.51
C VAL A 65 -45.49 6.43 20.38
N LEU A 66 -45.20 7.05 19.23
CA LEU A 66 -44.27 6.50 18.27
C LEU A 66 -42.98 6.33 19.08
N ALA A 67 -42.81 5.14 19.65
CA ALA A 67 -41.52 4.67 20.06
C ALA A 67 -40.64 4.97 18.85
N HIS A 68 -39.70 5.89 19.04
CA HIS A 68 -38.65 6.13 18.08
C HIS A 68 -37.92 4.79 18.02
N VAL A 69 -38.36 3.91 17.12
CA VAL A 69 -37.51 2.85 16.61
C VAL A 69 -36.29 3.62 16.17
N PRO A 70 -35.10 3.38 16.77
CA PRO A 70 -33.90 3.96 16.24
C PRO A 70 -33.88 3.47 14.80
N ILE A 71 -34.11 4.39 13.86
CA ILE A 71 -33.67 4.17 12.49
C ILE A 71 -32.20 3.88 12.71
N ALA A 72 -31.82 2.61 12.56
CA ALA A 72 -30.43 2.22 12.56
C ALA A 72 -29.78 3.22 11.61
N ASN A 73 -28.91 4.09 12.15
CA ASN A 73 -28.10 4.97 11.33
C ASN A 73 -27.58 4.06 10.22
N ALA A 74 -27.92 4.39 8.97
CA ALA A 74 -27.28 3.75 7.85
C ALA A 74 -25.79 3.83 8.18
N SER A 75 -25.17 2.67 8.42
CA SER A 75 -23.79 2.60 8.90
C SER A 75 -22.98 3.45 7.93
N GLU A 76 -22.36 4.52 8.44
CA GLU A 76 -21.36 5.29 7.70
C GLU A 76 -20.53 4.28 6.90
N PRO A 77 -20.38 4.47 5.58
CA PRO A 77 -19.68 3.49 4.75
C PRO A 77 -18.35 3.21 5.42
N ASN A 78 -18.16 1.96 5.87
CA ASN A 78 -16.99 1.56 6.64
C ASN A 78 -15.75 2.11 5.92
N GLU A 79 -15.14 3.14 6.49
CA GLU A 79 -14.14 3.97 5.80
C GLU A 79 -13.01 3.10 5.25
N LEU A 80 -12.62 2.10 6.03
CA LEU A 80 -11.66 1.08 5.63
C LEU A 80 -12.13 0.30 4.39
N LEU A 81 -13.39 -0.11 4.29
CA LEU A 81 -13.90 -0.82 3.10
C LEU A 81 -13.85 0.06 1.84
N VAL A 82 -14.11 1.37 1.96
CA VAL A 82 -14.02 2.28 0.82
C VAL A 82 -12.57 2.35 0.33
N ILE A 83 -11.62 2.48 1.24
CA ILE A 83 -10.18 2.50 0.90
C ILE A 83 -9.77 1.16 0.28
N GLN A 84 -10.15 0.03 0.89
CA GLN A 84 -9.83 -1.31 0.39
C GLN A 84 -10.38 -1.53 -1.03
N ASN A 85 -11.63 -1.13 -1.28
CA ASN A 85 -12.25 -1.28 -2.60
C ASN A 85 -11.55 -0.40 -3.65
N GLY A 86 -11.20 0.85 -3.30
CA GLY A 86 -10.45 1.74 -4.18
C GLY A 86 -9.04 1.24 -4.49
N VAL A 87 -8.36 0.63 -3.52
CA VAL A 87 -7.06 -0.03 -3.74
C VAL A 87 -7.23 -1.24 -4.67
N LYS A 88 -8.20 -2.12 -4.39
CA LYS A 88 -8.46 -3.33 -5.18
C LYS A 88 -8.79 -3.04 -6.64
N SER A 89 -9.39 -1.89 -6.94
CA SER A 89 -9.72 -1.48 -8.32
C SER A 89 -8.48 -1.20 -9.19
N VAL A 90 -7.32 -0.89 -8.58
CA VAL A 90 -6.09 -0.49 -9.30
C VAL A 90 -4.91 -1.44 -9.10
N LEU A 91 -4.95 -2.25 -8.04
CA LEU A 91 -3.88 -3.15 -7.63
C LEU A 91 -3.88 -4.44 -8.47
N SER A 92 -2.69 -4.93 -8.80
CA SER A 92 -2.50 -6.23 -9.44
C SER A 92 -1.27 -6.92 -8.83
N LYS A 93 -1.16 -8.24 -8.99
CA LYS A 93 0.00 -9.01 -8.48
C LYS A 93 1.34 -8.44 -8.97
N ALA A 94 1.38 -7.97 -10.22
CA ALA A 94 2.57 -7.34 -10.80
C ALA A 94 2.97 -6.01 -10.13
N LYS A 95 2.05 -5.35 -9.44
CA LYS A 95 2.28 -4.09 -8.71
C LYS A 95 2.49 -4.31 -7.21
N ALA A 96 2.10 -5.47 -6.67
CA ALA A 96 2.11 -5.76 -5.23
C ALA A 96 3.49 -5.53 -4.60
N ALA A 97 4.56 -6.03 -5.22
CA ALA A 97 5.92 -5.81 -4.74
C ALA A 97 6.37 -4.33 -4.81
N GLY A 98 5.81 -3.53 -5.72
CA GLY A 98 6.07 -2.09 -5.74
C GLY A 98 5.38 -1.37 -4.57
N ILE A 99 4.18 -1.82 -4.20
CA ILE A 99 3.40 -1.25 -3.09
C ILE A 99 3.98 -1.62 -1.74
N LEU A 100 4.36 -2.89 -1.52
CA LEU A 100 5.02 -3.28 -0.26
C LEU A 100 6.36 -2.57 -0.06
N ARG A 101 7.10 -2.29 -1.14
CA ARG A 101 8.29 -1.42 -1.04
C ARG A 101 7.91 -0.01 -0.62
N LEU A 102 6.85 0.57 -1.21
CA LEU A 102 6.38 1.90 -0.84
C LEU A 102 6.02 1.99 0.65
N VAL A 103 5.33 0.99 1.19
CA VAL A 103 4.99 0.88 2.62
C VAL A 103 6.25 0.90 3.49
N PHE A 104 7.23 0.06 3.16
CA PHE A 104 8.47 0.01 3.94
C PHE A 104 9.24 1.33 3.87
N HIS A 105 9.29 1.98 2.70
CA HIS A 105 10.03 3.21 2.53
C HIS A 105 9.39 4.41 3.25
N ASP A 106 8.06 4.46 3.35
CA ASP A 106 7.36 5.45 4.17
C ASP A 106 7.57 5.17 5.68
N ALA A 107 7.27 3.96 6.14
CA ALA A 107 7.38 3.62 7.56
C ALA A 107 8.83 3.52 8.07
N GLY A 108 9.77 3.18 7.20
CA GLY A 108 11.16 2.86 7.54
C GLY A 108 11.99 4.07 7.94
N THR A 109 11.47 5.30 7.79
CA THR A 109 12.16 6.53 8.21
C THR A 109 12.14 6.73 9.72
N PHE A 110 11.28 6.01 10.46
CA PHE A 110 11.15 6.16 11.91
C PHE A 110 12.50 6.01 12.62
N ASP A 111 12.67 6.79 13.68
CA ASP A 111 13.83 6.78 14.55
C ASP A 111 13.36 6.81 16.00
N LEU A 112 13.78 5.82 16.78
CA LEU A 112 13.33 5.63 18.15
C LEU A 112 13.87 6.71 19.08
N ASP A 113 15.05 7.28 18.81
CA ASP A 113 15.68 8.25 19.69
C ASP A 113 15.08 9.63 19.49
N SER A 114 14.93 10.07 18.23
CA SER A 114 14.33 11.37 17.91
C SER A 114 12.80 11.35 17.85
N LYS A 115 12.17 10.16 17.87
CA LYS A 115 10.71 9.97 17.70
C LYS A 115 10.19 10.65 16.43
N SER A 116 10.98 10.65 15.37
CA SER A 116 10.67 11.30 14.10
C SER A 116 10.54 10.28 12.97
N GLY A 117 9.76 10.63 11.95
CA GLY A 117 9.47 9.79 10.80
C GLY A 117 8.44 8.69 11.09
N GLY A 118 8.29 7.74 10.16
CA GLY A 118 7.36 6.61 10.26
C GLY A 118 6.20 6.68 9.28
N MET A 119 5.17 5.86 9.50
CA MET A 119 4.04 5.76 8.58
C MET A 119 3.16 7.02 8.66
N ASN A 120 3.51 8.03 7.87
CA ASN A 120 2.92 9.36 7.90
C ASN A 120 2.70 9.93 6.49
N GLY A 121 2.94 9.15 5.42
CA GLY A 121 2.74 9.58 4.05
C GLY A 121 3.77 10.56 3.50
N SER A 122 4.86 10.86 4.23
CA SER A 122 5.91 11.79 3.81
C SER A 122 6.59 11.35 2.51
N ILE A 123 6.58 10.06 2.20
CA ILE A 123 7.25 9.47 1.02
C ILE A 123 6.85 10.15 -0.30
N ILE A 124 5.66 10.75 -0.38
CA ILE A 124 5.19 11.49 -1.57
C ILE A 124 6.05 12.73 -1.87
N TYR A 125 6.75 13.26 -0.86
CA TYR A 125 7.65 14.41 -0.97
C TYR A 125 9.12 14.00 -1.17
N GLU A 126 9.40 12.70 -1.29
CA GLU A 126 10.77 12.14 -1.20
C GLU A 126 11.18 11.29 -2.41
N LEU A 127 10.38 11.32 -3.48
CA LEU A 127 10.51 10.41 -4.62
C LEU A 127 11.74 10.68 -5.52
N ASP A 128 12.39 11.83 -5.35
CA ASP A 128 13.62 12.22 -6.02
C ASP A 128 14.88 11.63 -5.36
N ARG A 129 14.75 11.11 -4.13
CA ARG A 129 15.88 10.55 -3.39
C ARG A 129 16.37 9.24 -4.00
N PRO A 130 17.69 8.98 -4.02
CA PRO A 130 18.26 7.73 -4.54
C PRO A 130 17.67 6.49 -3.87
N GLU A 131 17.46 6.52 -2.55
CA GLU A 131 16.83 5.41 -1.82
C GLU A 131 15.43 5.06 -2.33
N ASN A 132 14.69 6.05 -2.83
CA ASN A 132 13.30 5.92 -3.27
C ASN A 132 13.16 5.72 -4.79
N ALA A 133 14.28 5.54 -5.49
CA ALA A 133 14.30 5.37 -6.94
C ALA A 133 13.29 4.30 -7.41
N GLY A 134 12.43 4.67 -8.37
CA GLY A 134 11.40 3.81 -8.94
C GLY A 134 10.06 3.76 -8.21
N LEU A 135 9.94 4.33 -7.00
CA LEU A 135 8.67 4.35 -6.23
C LEU A 135 7.60 5.25 -6.84
N SER A 136 7.96 6.18 -7.73
CA SER A 136 7.00 7.02 -8.46
C SER A 136 5.97 6.22 -9.24
N LYS A 137 6.29 4.99 -9.69
CA LYS A 137 5.33 4.08 -10.32
C LYS A 137 4.29 3.58 -9.33
N SER A 138 4.70 3.22 -8.12
CA SER A 138 3.82 2.77 -7.03
C SER A 138 2.91 3.90 -6.56
N VAL A 139 3.46 5.10 -6.37
CA VAL A 139 2.67 6.28 -5.99
C VAL A 139 1.61 6.59 -7.04
N LYS A 140 1.95 6.60 -8.34
CA LYS A 140 0.97 6.81 -9.43
C LYS A 140 -0.18 5.81 -9.44
N VAL A 141 0.07 4.56 -9.02
CA VAL A 141 -1.00 3.56 -8.87
C VAL A 141 -1.95 3.98 -7.75
N LEU A 142 -1.40 4.37 -6.59
CA LEU A 142 -2.20 4.81 -5.45
C LEU A 142 -2.87 6.17 -5.67
N GLU A 143 -2.27 7.09 -6.44
CA GLU A 143 -2.92 8.34 -6.85
C GLU A 143 -4.24 8.06 -7.59
N LYS A 144 -4.29 7.00 -8.42
CA LYS A 144 -5.52 6.59 -9.10
C LYS A 144 -6.58 6.13 -8.10
N ALA A 145 -6.21 5.25 -7.15
CA ALA A 145 -7.11 4.82 -6.09
C ALA A 145 -7.60 6.00 -5.24
N LYS A 146 -6.68 6.89 -4.85
CA LYS A 146 -6.97 8.07 -4.03
C LYS A 146 -8.03 8.95 -4.66
N ARG A 147 -7.93 9.25 -5.95
CA ARG A 147 -8.94 10.03 -6.68
C ARG A 147 -10.31 9.35 -6.69
N GLU A 148 -10.37 8.03 -6.78
CA GLU A 148 -11.64 7.29 -6.75
C GLU A 148 -12.26 7.34 -5.34
N ILE A 149 -11.44 7.13 -4.30
CA ILE A 149 -11.84 7.17 -2.89
C ILE A 149 -12.31 8.57 -2.47
N GLU A 150 -11.61 9.62 -2.90
CA GLU A 150 -11.90 11.01 -2.53
C GLU A 150 -13.20 11.57 -3.11
N ASN A 151 -13.81 10.89 -4.08
CA ASN A 151 -15.19 11.20 -4.49
C ASN A 151 -16.23 10.77 -3.45
N ILE A 152 -15.84 9.91 -2.50
CA ILE A 152 -16.69 9.34 -1.45
C ILE A 152 -16.29 9.91 -0.09
N GLN A 153 -15.00 9.88 0.25
CA GLN A 153 -14.47 10.36 1.53
C GLN A 153 -13.02 10.79 1.43
N LYS A 154 -12.60 11.70 2.32
CA LYS A 154 -11.17 12.04 2.44
C LYS A 154 -10.39 10.84 2.96
N VAL A 155 -9.18 10.65 2.45
CA VAL A 155 -8.26 9.59 2.90
C VAL A 155 -6.86 10.18 3.00
N SER A 156 -6.12 9.88 4.06
CA SER A 156 -4.71 10.28 4.16
C SER A 156 -3.83 9.41 3.25
N TRP A 157 -2.71 9.95 2.78
CA TRP A 157 -1.68 9.15 2.09
C TRP A 157 -1.17 8.02 2.99
N ALA A 158 -0.93 8.31 4.26
CA ALA A 158 -0.48 7.34 5.25
C ALA A 158 -1.45 6.14 5.36
N ASP A 159 -2.76 6.37 5.46
CA ASP A 159 -3.74 5.28 5.50
C ASP A 159 -3.83 4.54 4.18
N LEU A 160 -3.83 5.26 3.05
CA LEU A 160 -3.90 4.64 1.74
C LEU A 160 -2.71 3.72 1.48
N ILE A 161 -1.49 4.13 1.82
CA ILE A 161 -0.26 3.35 1.65
C ILE A 161 -0.31 2.10 2.55
N ALA A 162 -0.65 2.26 3.83
CA ALA A 162 -0.75 1.16 4.78
C ALA A 162 -1.80 0.12 4.36
N VAL A 163 -2.99 0.55 3.96
CA VAL A 163 -4.05 -0.35 3.46
C VAL A 163 -3.61 -1.02 2.15
N ALA A 164 -2.98 -0.28 1.24
CA ALA A 164 -2.56 -0.84 -0.03
C ALA A 164 -1.52 -1.97 0.10
N GLY A 165 -0.60 -1.87 1.06
CA GLY A 165 0.35 -2.95 1.32
C GLY A 165 -0.30 -4.19 1.91
N ALA A 166 -1.25 -4.04 2.84
CA ALA A 166 -2.01 -5.17 3.36
C ALA A 166 -2.79 -5.90 2.26
N GLU A 167 -3.44 -5.15 1.36
CA GLU A 167 -4.13 -5.71 0.20
C GLU A 167 -3.16 -6.36 -0.81
N ALA A 168 -1.94 -5.84 -0.94
CA ALA A 168 -0.91 -6.45 -1.78
C ALA A 168 -0.47 -7.83 -1.26
N VAL A 169 -0.32 -8.00 0.06
CA VAL A 169 -0.03 -9.30 0.68
C VAL A 169 -1.16 -10.27 0.42
N SER A 170 -2.40 -9.86 0.72
CA SER A 170 -3.58 -10.72 0.57
C SER A 170 -3.81 -11.12 -0.90
N LEU A 171 -3.67 -10.19 -1.84
CA LEU A 171 -3.79 -10.46 -3.28
C LEU A 171 -2.77 -11.50 -3.77
N CYS A 172 -1.58 -11.53 -3.17
CA CYS A 172 -0.53 -12.50 -3.47
C CYS A 172 -0.66 -13.83 -2.70
N GLY A 173 -1.72 -14.03 -1.90
CA GLY A 173 -1.98 -15.28 -1.19
C GLY A 173 -1.41 -15.34 0.23
N GLY A 174 -0.89 -14.21 0.74
CA GLY A 174 -0.45 -14.08 2.13
C GLY A 174 -1.62 -13.85 3.10
N PRO A 175 -1.32 -13.57 4.38
CA PRO A 175 -2.35 -13.36 5.41
C PRO A 175 -3.20 -12.11 5.14
N THR A 176 -4.45 -12.12 5.62
CA THR A 176 -5.24 -10.90 5.76
C THR A 176 -4.73 -10.11 6.97
N ILE A 177 -4.41 -8.83 6.75
CA ILE A 177 -3.82 -7.96 7.78
C ILE A 177 -4.82 -6.85 8.12
N PRO A 178 -5.34 -6.78 9.36
CA PRO A 178 -6.23 -5.69 9.76
C PRO A 178 -5.44 -4.38 9.92
N ILE A 179 -5.93 -3.32 9.29
CA ILE A 179 -5.30 -1.99 9.32
C ILE A 179 -6.20 -1.01 10.07
N ARG A 180 -5.66 -0.44 11.14
CA ARG A 180 -6.25 0.75 11.78
C ARG A 180 -6.09 1.93 10.83
N ILE A 181 -7.15 2.71 10.65
CA ILE A 181 -7.16 3.96 9.87
C ILE A 181 -7.26 5.18 10.79
N GLY A 182 -7.15 6.38 10.22
CA GLY A 182 -7.15 7.67 10.92
C GLY A 182 -5.76 8.27 11.07
N ARG A 183 -4.78 7.87 10.24
CA ARG A 183 -3.43 8.47 10.26
C ARG A 183 -3.47 9.90 9.74
N VAL A 184 -2.67 10.76 10.34
CA VAL A 184 -2.46 12.14 9.91
C VAL A 184 -1.27 12.20 8.96
N ASP A 185 -1.47 12.79 7.78
CA ASP A 185 -0.38 12.99 6.82
C ASP A 185 0.63 14.02 7.34
N SER A 186 1.91 13.74 7.08
CA SER A 186 2.96 14.75 7.15
C SER A 186 2.77 15.77 6.04
N SER A 187 3.12 17.03 6.30
CA SER A 187 3.17 18.10 5.29
C SER A 187 4.58 18.37 4.76
N ILE A 188 5.59 17.65 5.26
CA ILE A 188 7.00 17.80 4.92
C ILE A 188 7.65 16.42 4.73
N PRO A 189 8.75 16.32 3.95
CA PRO A 189 9.51 15.08 3.87
C PRO A 189 10.19 14.74 5.20
N ASP A 190 10.36 13.44 5.48
CA ASP A 190 11.17 12.95 6.58
C ASP A 190 12.67 13.09 6.27
N ALA A 191 13.54 12.91 7.26
CA ALA A 191 14.99 12.97 7.07
C ALA A 191 15.48 11.81 6.17
N PRO A 192 16.40 12.07 5.21
CA PRO A 192 16.95 11.03 4.34
C PRO A 192 17.92 10.10 5.09
N GLY A 193 18.33 9.01 4.44
CA GLY A 193 19.40 8.13 4.95
C GLY A 193 19.00 7.30 6.18
N LYS A 194 17.69 7.08 6.38
CA LYS A 194 17.15 6.29 7.49
C LYS A 194 16.87 4.83 7.12
N LEU A 195 16.89 4.48 5.84
CA LEU A 195 16.60 3.14 5.34
C LEU A 195 17.86 2.26 5.31
N PRO A 196 17.73 0.92 5.45
CA PRO A 196 18.88 0.02 5.36
C PRO A 196 19.43 -0.04 3.92
N GLU A 197 20.74 -0.16 3.76
CA GLU A 197 21.36 -0.42 2.45
C GLU A 197 21.40 -1.91 2.12
N GLU A 198 21.33 -2.25 0.83
CA GLU A 198 21.29 -3.65 0.39
C GLU A 198 22.58 -4.43 0.63
N THR A 199 23.67 -3.71 0.94
CA THR A 199 25.02 -4.21 1.19
C THR A 199 25.34 -4.40 2.67
N LEU A 200 24.44 -3.99 3.58
CA LEU A 200 24.66 -4.14 5.02
C LEU A 200 24.80 -5.60 5.43
N ASP A 201 25.70 -5.85 6.38
CA ASP A 201 25.80 -7.14 7.06
C ASP A 201 24.66 -7.31 8.10
N ALA A 202 24.53 -8.51 8.67
CA ALA A 202 23.48 -8.81 9.64
C ALA A 202 23.56 -7.96 10.92
N SER A 203 24.75 -7.58 11.36
CA SER A 203 24.94 -6.76 12.57
C SER A 203 24.43 -5.34 12.34
N ALA A 204 24.77 -4.75 11.19
CA ALA A 204 24.30 -3.44 10.77
C ALA A 204 22.78 -3.43 10.49
N LEU A 205 22.23 -4.48 9.88
CA LEU A 205 20.78 -4.64 9.69
C LEU A 205 20.05 -4.71 11.02
N LYS A 206 20.53 -5.52 11.98
CA LYS A 206 19.96 -5.60 13.33
C LYS A 206 19.96 -4.24 14.01
N ARG A 207 21.09 -3.51 13.99
CA ARG A 207 21.16 -2.16 14.56
C ARG A 207 20.17 -1.20 13.89
N CYS A 208 20.08 -1.23 12.56
CA CYS A 208 19.14 -0.40 11.80
C CYS A 208 17.69 -0.64 12.25
N PHE A 209 17.27 -1.90 12.39
CA PHE A 209 15.92 -2.26 12.83
C PHE A 209 15.68 -1.98 14.32
N GLN A 210 16.68 -2.21 15.18
CA GLN A 210 16.62 -1.88 16.60
C GLN A 210 16.41 -0.39 16.84
N ASN A 211 17.09 0.47 16.07
CA ASN A 211 16.89 1.92 16.10
C ASN A 211 15.48 2.36 15.67
N LYS A 212 14.69 1.43 15.11
CA LYS A 212 13.27 1.63 14.73
C LYS A 212 12.32 0.94 15.71
N GLY A 213 12.84 0.30 16.76
CA GLY A 213 12.07 -0.45 17.74
C GLY A 213 11.73 -1.89 17.32
N PHE A 214 12.42 -2.46 16.33
CA PHE A 214 12.19 -3.84 15.88
C PHE A 214 13.27 -4.80 16.41
N SER A 215 12.84 -6.00 16.79
CA SER A 215 13.68 -7.11 17.20
C SER A 215 14.33 -7.81 16.00
N THR A 216 15.30 -8.69 16.27
CA THR A 216 15.89 -9.57 15.22
C THR A 216 14.84 -10.45 14.55
N GLN A 217 13.87 -10.97 15.32
CA GLN A 217 12.76 -11.77 14.78
C GLN A 217 11.92 -10.97 13.80
N GLU A 218 11.63 -9.71 14.12
CA GLU A 218 10.84 -8.83 13.27
C GLU A 218 11.62 -8.40 12.02
N LEU A 219 12.93 -8.16 12.13
CA LEU A 219 13.81 -7.97 10.96
C LEU A 219 13.69 -9.14 9.99
N VAL A 220 13.85 -10.37 10.48
CA VAL A 220 13.84 -11.58 9.64
C VAL A 220 12.46 -11.81 9.02
N VAL A 221 11.39 -11.72 9.81
CA VAL A 221 10.04 -11.98 9.29
C VAL A 221 9.65 -10.96 8.22
N LEU A 222 9.94 -9.68 8.46
CA LEU A 222 9.63 -8.61 7.52
C LEU A 222 10.40 -8.77 6.20
N SER A 223 11.67 -9.19 6.28
CA SER A 223 12.50 -9.52 5.10
C SER A 223 11.84 -10.57 4.19
N GLY A 224 10.97 -11.42 4.74
CA GLY A 224 10.13 -12.37 4.00
C GLY A 224 9.26 -11.76 2.89
N ALA A 225 8.97 -10.45 2.92
CA ALA A 225 8.28 -9.79 1.81
C ALA A 225 9.07 -9.84 0.48
N HIS A 226 10.38 -10.14 0.52
CA HIS A 226 11.20 -10.42 -0.66
C HIS A 226 10.79 -11.68 -1.43
N THR A 227 9.90 -12.51 -0.88
CA THR A 227 9.33 -13.66 -1.59
C THR A 227 8.55 -13.26 -2.86
N ILE A 228 8.00 -12.04 -2.91
CA ILE A 228 7.37 -11.48 -4.11
C ILE A 228 8.24 -10.42 -4.79
N GLY A 229 8.09 -10.30 -6.11
CA GLY A 229 8.87 -9.41 -6.96
C GLY A 229 10.18 -10.04 -7.47
N ASN A 230 10.99 -9.22 -8.13
CA ASN A 230 12.09 -9.69 -8.97
C ASN A 230 13.40 -9.87 -8.18
N LYS A 231 13.37 -10.67 -7.10
CA LYS A 231 14.56 -10.98 -6.27
C LYS A 231 15.05 -12.43 -6.40
N GLY A 232 14.41 -13.21 -7.27
CA GLY A 232 14.86 -14.57 -7.61
C GLY A 232 14.34 -15.66 -6.68
N PHE A 233 13.44 -15.35 -5.73
CA PHE A 233 12.94 -16.29 -4.72
C PHE A 233 11.72 -17.12 -5.17
N LYS A 234 11.78 -17.69 -6.38
CA LYS A 234 10.70 -18.48 -7.05
C LYS A 234 9.63 -17.62 -7.73
N ASP A 235 8.34 -17.85 -7.46
CA ASP A 235 7.24 -17.17 -8.14
C ASP A 235 7.09 -15.73 -7.62
N PRO A 236 7.33 -14.70 -8.44
CA PRO A 236 7.35 -13.31 -7.98
C PRO A 236 5.96 -12.77 -7.61
N PHE A 237 4.90 -13.57 -7.73
CA PHE A 237 3.51 -13.16 -7.50
C PHE A 237 2.80 -13.96 -6.40
N VAL A 238 3.51 -14.85 -5.71
CA VAL A 238 2.99 -15.68 -4.63
C VAL A 238 3.70 -15.32 -3.33
N PHE A 239 2.94 -14.86 -2.35
CA PHE A 239 3.43 -14.57 -1.00
C PHE A 239 3.43 -15.88 -0.20
N ASP A 240 4.55 -16.59 -0.19
CA ASP A 240 4.74 -17.86 0.51
C ASP A 240 6.08 -17.87 1.27
N ASN A 241 6.49 -19.01 1.85
CA ASN A 241 7.77 -19.11 2.56
C ASN A 241 8.97 -19.48 1.67
N SER A 242 8.87 -19.34 0.34
CA SER A 242 9.95 -19.68 -0.59
C SER A 242 11.21 -18.84 -0.36
N TYR A 243 11.06 -17.57 0.05
CA TYR A 243 12.19 -16.72 0.47
C TYR A 243 13.11 -17.43 1.47
N PHE A 244 12.54 -17.93 2.58
CA PHE A 244 13.33 -18.56 3.64
C PHE A 244 13.90 -19.91 3.22
N LYS A 245 13.13 -20.71 2.48
CA LYS A 245 13.59 -22.01 1.95
C LYS A 245 14.81 -21.84 1.04
N MET A 246 14.72 -20.93 0.09
CA MET A 246 15.81 -20.68 -0.87
C MET A 246 17.04 -20.05 -0.23
N LEU A 247 16.89 -19.27 0.85
CA LEU A 247 18.05 -18.77 1.60
C LEU A 247 18.89 -19.90 2.21
N LEU A 248 18.27 -21.02 2.58
CA LEU A 248 18.96 -22.19 3.15
C LEU A 248 19.62 -23.08 2.09
N GLU A 249 19.27 -22.94 0.81
CA GLU A 249 19.79 -23.74 -0.30
C GLU A 249 21.14 -23.17 -0.79
N LYS A 250 22.24 -23.57 -0.15
CA LYS A 250 23.61 -23.29 -0.61
C LYS A 250 24.08 -24.36 -1.62
N PRO A 251 24.84 -24.00 -2.68
CA PRO A 251 25.18 -22.65 -3.12
C PRO A 251 24.00 -21.99 -3.86
N TRP A 252 23.84 -20.67 -3.72
CA TRP A 252 22.81 -19.88 -4.39
C TRP A 252 23.09 -19.67 -5.90
N THR A 253 23.40 -20.75 -6.61
CA THR A 253 23.72 -20.76 -8.04
C THR A 253 22.55 -21.30 -8.85
N SER A 254 22.14 -20.58 -9.91
CA SER A 254 21.17 -21.12 -10.87
C SER A 254 21.81 -22.19 -11.76
N ALA A 255 21.05 -23.20 -12.17
CA ALA A 255 21.49 -24.28 -13.07
C ALA A 255 21.89 -23.80 -14.48
N SER A 256 21.68 -22.51 -14.81
CA SER A 256 21.91 -21.92 -16.13
C SER A 256 23.18 -21.08 -16.25
N GLY A 257 24.05 -21.06 -15.24
CA GLY A 257 25.36 -20.39 -15.34
C GLY A 257 25.32 -18.86 -15.33
N MET A 258 24.15 -18.24 -15.12
CA MET A 258 24.08 -16.82 -14.74
C MET A 258 24.25 -16.74 -13.22
N SER A 259 25.50 -16.56 -12.79
CA SER A 259 25.98 -16.77 -11.42
C SER A 259 25.65 -15.66 -10.42
N ASN A 260 24.65 -14.81 -10.66
CA ASN A 260 24.29 -13.73 -9.74
C ASN A 260 22.76 -13.61 -9.64
N MET A 261 22.25 -13.33 -8.44
CA MET A 261 20.94 -12.71 -8.17
C MET A 261 19.78 -13.58 -7.61
N ILE A 262 20.03 -14.60 -6.78
CA ILE A 262 19.04 -14.95 -5.75
C ILE A 262 19.35 -14.11 -4.51
N GLY A 263 18.40 -13.24 -4.15
CA GLY A 263 18.51 -12.34 -3.02
C GLY A 263 19.54 -11.21 -3.17
N LEU A 264 19.43 -10.25 -2.26
CA LEU A 264 20.38 -9.16 -2.05
C LEU A 264 21.57 -9.64 -1.21
N PRO A 265 22.70 -8.89 -1.20
CA PRO A 265 23.79 -9.16 -0.26
C PRO A 265 23.32 -9.21 1.20
N SER A 266 22.46 -8.27 1.59
CA SER A 266 21.79 -8.22 2.90
C SER A 266 20.96 -9.48 3.21
N ASP A 267 20.20 -10.00 2.24
CA ASP A 267 19.44 -11.26 2.41
C ASP A 267 20.38 -12.43 2.75
N ARG A 268 21.51 -12.52 2.04
CA ARG A 268 22.52 -13.56 2.29
C ARG A 268 23.22 -13.36 3.63
N ALA A 269 23.48 -12.12 4.03
CA ALA A 269 24.10 -11.81 5.31
C ALA A 269 23.27 -12.31 6.51
N LEU A 270 21.93 -12.30 6.40
CA LEU A 270 21.06 -12.83 7.47
C LEU A 270 21.27 -14.33 7.74
N VAL A 271 21.70 -15.11 6.75
CA VAL A 271 21.96 -16.56 6.90
C VAL A 271 23.26 -16.82 7.66
N GLU A 272 24.17 -15.85 7.69
CA GLU A 272 25.48 -15.96 8.37
C GLU A 272 25.43 -15.54 9.85
N ASP A 273 24.29 -15.07 10.35
CA ASP A 273 24.09 -14.70 11.76
C ASP A 273 23.21 -15.73 12.48
N ASP A 274 23.70 -16.29 13.59
CA ASP A 274 23.06 -17.41 14.29
C ASP A 274 21.62 -17.11 14.77
N GLU A 275 21.36 -15.88 15.22
CA GLU A 275 20.02 -15.49 15.68
C GLU A 275 19.06 -15.36 14.50
N CYS A 276 19.50 -14.70 13.43
CA CYS A 276 18.73 -14.59 12.19
C CYS A 276 18.45 -15.96 11.59
N LEU A 277 19.47 -16.83 11.50
CA LEU A 277 19.38 -18.17 10.95
C LEU A 277 18.35 -19.04 11.69
N ARG A 278 18.22 -18.88 13.02
CA ARG A 278 17.19 -19.58 13.81
C ARG A 278 15.77 -19.23 13.35
N TRP A 279 15.50 -17.95 13.12
CA TRP A 279 14.20 -17.49 12.62
C TRP A 279 13.97 -17.89 11.16
N ILE A 280 15.01 -17.83 10.31
CA ILE A 280 14.95 -18.31 8.92
C ILE A 280 14.55 -19.79 8.87
N ASN A 281 15.18 -20.65 9.69
CA ASN A 281 14.82 -22.06 9.77
C ASN A 281 13.37 -22.27 10.23
N THR A 282 12.91 -21.48 11.21
CA THR A 282 11.53 -21.52 11.70
C THR A 282 10.55 -21.24 10.57
N TYR A 283 10.73 -20.13 9.84
CA TYR A 283 9.81 -19.74 8.77
C TYR A 283 9.92 -20.60 7.51
N ALA A 284 11.10 -21.15 7.22
CA ALA A 284 11.27 -22.12 6.15
C ALA A 284 10.49 -23.42 6.43
N GLY A 285 10.45 -23.85 7.70
CA GLY A 285 9.72 -25.04 8.14
C GLY A 285 8.23 -24.83 8.34
N ASP A 286 7.79 -23.61 8.64
CA ASP A 286 6.40 -23.30 8.99
C ASP A 286 5.90 -21.99 8.34
N GLN A 287 5.13 -22.14 7.27
CA GLN A 287 4.54 -21.01 6.55
C GLN A 287 3.44 -20.31 7.36
N LEU A 288 2.69 -21.04 8.19
CA LEU A 288 1.63 -20.43 8.99
C LEU A 288 2.25 -19.55 10.07
N LYS A 289 3.33 -20.01 10.71
CA LYS A 289 4.10 -19.19 11.64
C LYS A 289 4.68 -17.95 10.98
N PHE A 290 5.21 -18.07 9.76
CA PHE A 290 5.66 -16.92 8.97
C PHE A 290 4.51 -15.92 8.76
N PHE A 291 3.34 -16.39 8.32
CA PHE A 291 2.20 -15.52 8.04
C PHE A 291 1.69 -14.81 9.29
N ASP A 292 1.56 -15.50 10.42
CA ASP A 292 1.11 -14.91 11.67
C ASP A 292 2.07 -13.84 12.18
N ASP A 293 3.38 -14.16 12.21
CA ASP A 293 4.39 -13.20 12.66
C ASP A 293 4.54 -12.03 11.69
N PHE A 294 4.42 -12.27 10.37
CA PHE A 294 4.50 -11.21 9.35
C PHE A 294 3.33 -10.23 9.50
N LYS A 295 2.11 -10.73 9.74
CA LYS A 295 0.93 -9.91 10.01
C LYS A 295 1.18 -8.99 11.21
N ASP A 296 1.67 -9.54 12.31
CA ASP A 296 1.91 -8.75 13.54
C ASP A 296 3.03 -7.73 13.35
N ALA A 297 4.14 -8.12 12.72
CA ALA A 297 5.25 -7.22 12.41
C ALA A 297 4.85 -6.13 11.40
N TYR A 298 4.01 -6.44 10.42
CA TYR A 298 3.47 -5.47 9.47
C TYR A 298 2.58 -4.45 10.18
N ILE A 299 1.68 -4.89 11.06
CA ILE A 299 0.83 -3.99 11.86
C ILE A 299 1.70 -3.04 12.69
N LYS A 300 2.74 -3.57 13.35
CA LYS A 300 3.70 -2.73 14.07
C LYS A 300 4.39 -1.72 13.15
N LEU A 301 4.88 -2.16 11.99
CA LEU A 301 5.52 -1.30 10.99
C LEU A 301 4.63 -0.12 10.60
N VAL A 302 3.39 -0.37 10.19
CA VAL A 302 2.48 0.69 9.72
C VAL A 302 1.87 1.53 10.85
N ASN A 303 2.10 1.18 12.11
CA ASN A 303 1.70 1.99 13.27
C ASN A 303 2.89 2.76 13.87
N THR A 304 4.11 2.45 13.45
CA THR A 304 5.33 3.07 13.95
C THR A 304 5.44 4.51 13.46
N GLY A 305 5.62 5.45 14.39
CA GLY A 305 5.70 6.89 14.09
C GLY A 305 4.40 7.55 13.63
N ALA A 306 3.32 6.79 13.47
CA ALA A 306 2.05 7.31 13.01
C ALA A 306 1.38 8.23 14.06
N SER A 307 0.95 9.41 13.62
CA SER A 307 0.05 10.27 14.37
C SER A 307 -1.39 10.00 13.98
N TRP A 308 -2.31 10.08 14.93
CA TRP A 308 -3.72 9.71 14.74
C TRP A 308 -4.63 10.92 14.93
N GLN A 309 -5.68 11.01 14.11
CA GLN A 309 -6.75 11.98 14.35
C GLN A 309 -7.36 11.73 15.73
N SER A 310 -7.65 12.82 16.46
CA SER A 310 -8.33 12.73 17.74
C SER A 310 -9.76 12.23 17.51
N SER A 311 -10.12 11.13 18.18
CA SER A 311 -11.47 10.56 18.21
C SER A 311 -12.45 11.43 18.96
#